data_AF-A0A085WJF6-F1
#
_entry.id   AF-A0A085WJF6-F1
#
_cell.length_a   1.000
_cell.length_b   1.000
_cell.length_c   1.000
_cell.angle_alpha   90.00
_cell.angle_beta   90.00
_cell.angle_gamma   90.00
#
_symmetry.space_group_name_H-M   'P 1'
#
loop_
_entity.id
_entity.type
_entity.pdbx_description
1 polymer ?
#
loop_
_entity_poly.entity_id
_entity_poly.type
_entity_poly.pdbx_seq_one_letter_code
_entity_poly.pdbx_strand_id
1 'polypeptide(L)'
;MVLTLGLLSLVTVVPTAAVEIEVFVPLCDNALIACGRSAAGDPRSLEANLYWGAAYGAERFLSRAPGFTVRSRREGAPGSAVLRELVLERAPGKGERLVRLSLHAYAGDQIDTALEDFLRAAGGGSSADLVVWAGHDRLMDREPPLIQPSTHLPPRPVVVLACMSEQYFGPVLQSLGAPPVVLTRTLMAPEAYLLEALASSAARYGPTESQHLRTALVDAYARYQRITLRAASSVFSRPGDRK
;
A
#
# COMPACT_ATOMS: atom_id res chain seq x y z
N MET A 1 49.41 -42.34 -0.22
CA MET A 1 48.14 -41.95 0.41
C MET A 1 48.00 -40.45 0.24
N VAL A 2 47.25 -39.99 -0.76
CA VAL A 2 47.13 -38.56 -1.10
C VAL A 2 45.92 -38.01 -0.37
N LEU A 3 46.14 -37.08 0.57
CA LEU A 3 45.09 -36.38 1.30
C LEU A 3 44.63 -35.18 0.48
N THR A 4 43.42 -35.24 -0.08
CA THR A 4 42.76 -34.11 -0.71
C THR A 4 42.12 -33.24 0.37
N LEU A 5 42.69 -32.06 0.64
CA LEU A 5 42.10 -31.05 1.51
C LEU A 5 40.92 -30.39 0.77
N GLY A 6 39.68 -30.74 1.15
CA GLY A 6 38.48 -30.09 0.64
C GLY A 6 38.33 -28.69 1.24
N LEU A 7 38.46 -27.66 0.39
CA LEU A 7 38.22 -26.27 0.77
C LEU A 7 36.70 -26.05 0.87
N LEU A 8 36.13 -26.07 2.09
CA LEU A 8 34.75 -25.62 2.32
C LEU A 8 34.70 -24.09 2.22
N SER A 9 34.26 -23.56 1.08
CA SER A 9 33.86 -22.15 0.97
C SER A 9 32.60 -21.93 1.81
N LEU A 10 32.73 -21.23 2.94
CA LEU A 10 31.59 -20.66 3.65
C LEU A 10 30.96 -19.58 2.75
N VAL A 11 29.85 -19.91 2.10
CA VAL A 11 28.97 -18.91 1.49
C VAL A 11 28.29 -18.16 2.62
N THR A 12 28.77 -16.95 2.92
CA THR A 12 28.05 -16.03 3.80
C THR A 12 26.78 -15.59 3.08
N VAL A 13 25.64 -16.15 3.45
CA VAL A 13 24.34 -15.64 3.03
C VAL A 13 24.13 -14.31 3.74
N VAL A 14 24.44 -13.21 3.05
CA VAL A 14 24.05 -11.88 3.52
C VAL A 14 22.51 -11.87 3.50
N PRO A 15 21.84 -11.68 4.64
CA PRO A 15 20.38 -11.57 4.64
C PRO A 15 20.02 -10.37 3.76
N THR A 16 19.29 -10.63 2.67
CA THR A 16 18.79 -9.56 1.81
C THR A 16 17.91 -8.65 2.65
N ALA A 17 18.16 -7.34 2.57
CA ALA A 17 17.38 -6.35 3.31
C ALA A 17 15.88 -6.54 3.07
N ALA A 18 15.08 -6.28 4.10
CA ALA A 18 13.63 -6.30 4.03
C ALA A 18 13.14 -5.30 2.96
N VAL A 19 12.03 -5.62 2.31
CA VAL A 19 11.28 -4.64 1.51
C VAL A 19 10.40 -3.85 2.47
N GLU A 20 10.59 -2.53 2.52
CA GLU A 20 9.81 -1.62 3.34
C GLU A 20 8.65 -1.01 2.54
N ILE A 21 7.42 -1.19 3.01
CA ILE A 21 6.21 -0.63 2.39
C ILE A 21 5.50 0.24 3.42
N GLU A 22 5.33 1.53 3.12
CA GLU A 22 4.57 2.46 3.94
C GLU A 22 3.18 2.68 3.33
N VAL A 23 2.12 2.52 4.14
CA VAL A 23 0.74 2.53 3.67
C VAL A 23 -0.09 3.56 4.43
N PHE A 24 -0.72 4.44 3.67
CA PHE A 24 -1.60 5.50 4.15
C PHE A 24 -3.04 5.05 3.92
N VAL A 25 -3.76 4.80 5.02
CA VAL A 25 -5.14 4.30 5.01
C VAL A 25 -6.05 5.35 5.65
N PRO A 26 -6.62 6.29 4.87
CA PRO A 26 -7.70 7.13 5.39
C PRO A 26 -8.93 6.26 5.62
N LEU A 27 -9.47 6.32 6.83
CA LEU A 27 -10.68 5.60 7.18
C LEU A 27 -11.86 6.12 6.35
N CYS A 28 -12.80 5.24 6.03
CA CYS A 28 -13.98 5.63 5.26
C CYS A 28 -14.85 6.58 6.08
N ASP A 29 -15.38 7.63 5.45
CA ASP A 29 -16.26 8.61 6.09
C ASP A 29 -17.56 8.74 5.28
N ASN A 30 -18.71 8.42 5.90
CA ASN A 30 -20.02 8.56 5.28
C ASN A 30 -20.38 10.01 4.92
N ALA A 31 -19.71 11.01 5.48
CA ALA A 31 -19.85 12.40 5.07
C ALA A 31 -19.19 12.71 3.71
N LEU A 32 -18.25 11.87 3.26
CA LEU A 32 -17.50 12.04 2.02
C LEU A 32 -17.90 11.03 0.94
N ILE A 33 -18.09 9.77 1.32
CA ILE A 33 -18.41 8.67 0.40
C ILE A 33 -19.32 7.65 1.07
N ALA A 34 -20.22 7.01 0.32
CA ALA A 34 -21.09 5.97 0.85
C ALA A 34 -20.29 4.71 1.25
N CYS A 35 -20.04 4.52 2.55
CA CYS A 35 -19.28 3.40 3.11
C CYS A 35 -20.14 2.19 3.48
N GLY A 36 -21.45 2.25 3.21
CA GLY A 36 -22.42 1.24 3.61
C GLY A 36 -23.14 1.62 4.91
N ARG A 37 -23.13 0.72 5.91
CA ARG A 37 -23.81 0.97 7.19
C ARG A 37 -23.06 2.03 8.02
N SER A 38 -23.74 2.66 8.98
CA SER A 38 -23.18 3.76 9.79
C SER A 38 -21.79 3.44 10.37
N ALA A 39 -21.63 2.29 11.02
CA ALA A 39 -20.36 1.90 11.64
C ALA A 39 -19.20 1.70 10.65
N ALA A 40 -19.49 1.35 9.39
CA ALA A 40 -18.46 1.15 8.36
C ALA A 40 -17.90 2.47 7.80
N GLY A 41 -18.64 3.56 7.94
CA GLY A 41 -18.19 4.91 7.57
C GLY A 41 -18.14 5.86 8.75
N ASP A 42 -17.95 5.33 9.97
CA ASP A 42 -17.52 6.14 11.11
C ASP A 42 -16.03 6.50 10.88
N PRO A 43 -15.70 7.80 10.71
CA PRO A 43 -14.35 8.23 10.36
C PRO A 43 -13.32 7.92 11.44
N ARG A 44 -13.72 7.63 12.69
CA ARG A 44 -12.80 7.40 13.80
C ARG A 44 -12.90 6.02 14.44
N SER A 45 -13.72 5.11 13.91
CA SER A 45 -13.82 3.74 14.42
C SER A 45 -12.74 2.82 13.85
N LEU A 46 -11.82 2.34 14.68
CA LEU A 46 -10.82 1.36 14.25
C LEU A 46 -11.40 -0.07 14.19
N GLU A 47 -12.53 -0.32 14.83
CA GLU A 47 -13.09 -1.66 14.98
C GLU A 47 -14.02 -2.05 13.82
N ALA A 48 -14.75 -1.07 13.28
CA ALA A 48 -15.82 -1.32 12.33
C ALA A 48 -15.61 -0.69 10.95
N ASN A 49 -14.69 0.28 10.83
CA ASN A 49 -14.52 1.03 9.58
C ASN A 49 -14.16 0.14 8.40
N LEU A 50 -14.75 0.43 7.24
CA LEU A 50 -14.63 -0.33 6.00
C LEU A 50 -13.17 -0.59 5.60
N TYR A 51 -12.30 0.41 5.74
CA TYR A 51 -10.91 0.32 5.28
C TYR A 51 -9.95 -0.20 6.35
N TRP A 52 -10.40 -0.46 7.58
CA TRP A 52 -9.51 -0.87 8.68
C TRP A 52 -10.00 -2.06 9.50
N GLY A 53 -11.13 -1.92 10.21
CA GLY A 53 -11.62 -2.93 11.16
C GLY A 53 -12.63 -3.93 10.58
N ALA A 54 -13.26 -3.61 9.45
CA ALA A 54 -14.19 -4.48 8.76
C ALA A 54 -13.53 -5.76 8.21
N ALA A 55 -14.33 -6.70 7.68
CA ALA A 55 -13.84 -8.02 7.25
C ALA A 55 -12.64 -7.98 6.29
N TYR A 56 -12.65 -7.03 5.34
CA TYR A 56 -11.54 -6.76 4.41
C TYR A 56 -10.79 -5.46 4.70
N GLY A 57 -10.98 -4.90 5.90
CA GLY A 57 -10.22 -3.74 6.36
C GLY A 57 -8.77 -4.12 6.68
N ALA A 58 -7.86 -3.15 6.56
CA ALA A 58 -6.42 -3.34 6.59
C ALA A 58 -5.91 -4.11 7.82
N GLU A 59 -6.18 -3.64 9.05
CA GLU A 59 -5.72 -4.34 10.25
C GLU A 59 -6.38 -5.70 10.39
N ARG A 60 -7.71 -5.76 10.25
CA ARG A 60 -8.49 -6.96 10.50
C ARG A 60 -8.08 -8.09 9.58
N PHE A 61 -7.93 -7.80 8.30
CA PHE A 61 -7.59 -8.76 7.27
C PHE A 61 -6.12 -9.19 7.37
N LEU A 62 -5.18 -8.23 7.36
CA LEU A 62 -3.75 -8.54 7.33
C LEU A 62 -3.25 -9.20 8.62
N SER A 63 -3.80 -8.85 9.78
CA SER A 63 -3.44 -9.53 11.05
C SER A 63 -3.84 -11.00 11.08
N ARG A 64 -4.67 -11.45 10.13
CA ARG A 64 -5.14 -12.83 9.98
C ARG A 64 -4.61 -13.50 8.72
N ALA A 65 -3.94 -12.75 7.85
CA ALA A 65 -3.43 -13.26 6.59
C ALA A 65 -2.29 -14.26 6.85
N PRO A 66 -2.26 -15.42 6.18
CA PRO A 66 -1.20 -16.40 6.34
C PRO A 66 0.19 -15.79 6.06
N GLY A 67 1.14 -16.05 6.96
CA GLY A 67 2.52 -15.57 6.83
C GLY A 67 2.75 -14.13 7.31
N PHE A 68 1.70 -13.39 7.70
CA PHE A 68 1.82 -12.08 8.32
C PHE A 68 1.86 -12.20 9.84
N THR A 69 2.77 -11.45 10.47
CA THR A 69 2.88 -11.33 11.92
C THR A 69 2.86 -9.86 12.31
N VAL A 70 2.00 -9.52 13.26
CA VAL A 70 1.95 -8.17 13.83
C VAL A 70 3.17 -7.99 14.73
N ARG A 71 3.98 -6.97 14.43
CA ARG A 71 5.17 -6.60 15.22
C ARG A 71 4.90 -5.50 16.21
N SER A 72 4.08 -4.52 15.84
CA SER A 72 3.64 -3.48 16.76
C SER A 72 2.26 -2.96 16.41
N ARG A 73 1.53 -2.56 17.45
CA ARG A 73 0.34 -1.72 17.37
C ARG A 73 0.58 -0.53 18.30
N ARG A 74 0.48 0.69 17.76
CA ARG A 74 0.62 1.91 18.55
C ARG A 74 -0.58 2.80 18.27
N GLU A 75 -1.32 3.13 19.33
CA GLU A 75 -2.41 4.10 19.23
C GLU A 75 -1.84 5.50 19.00
N GLY A 76 -2.56 6.30 18.24
CA GLY A 76 -2.28 7.72 18.07
C GLY A 76 -2.52 8.49 19.37
N ALA A 77 -1.83 9.61 19.52
CA ALA A 77 -2.12 10.53 20.61
C ALA A 77 -3.56 11.10 20.47
N PRO A 78 -4.22 11.49 21.58
CA PRO A 78 -5.51 12.16 21.52
C PRO A 78 -5.47 13.36 20.56
N GLY A 79 -6.42 13.43 19.64
CA GLY A 79 -6.50 14.51 18.63
C GLY A 79 -5.58 14.34 17.41
N SER A 80 -4.75 13.30 17.37
CA SER A 80 -3.94 12.97 16.19
C SER A 80 -4.80 12.66 14.96
N ALA A 81 -4.29 13.01 13.77
CA ALA A 81 -4.86 12.57 12.50
C ALA A 81 -4.67 11.06 12.30
N VAL A 82 -3.51 10.51 12.69
CA VAL A 82 -3.26 9.07 12.72
C VAL A 82 -3.82 8.51 14.01
N LEU A 83 -4.80 7.62 13.90
CA LEU A 83 -5.47 6.93 15.02
C LEU A 83 -4.68 5.70 15.50
N ARG A 84 -4.02 4.99 14.58
CA ARG A 84 -3.21 3.82 14.88
C ARG A 84 -2.12 3.63 13.84
N GLU A 85 -0.95 3.24 14.31
CA GLU A 85 0.11 2.68 13.49
C GLU A 85 0.23 1.18 13.73
N LEU A 86 0.27 0.42 12.64
CA LEU A 86 0.38 -1.02 12.64
C LEU A 86 1.61 -1.42 11.83
N VAL A 87 2.55 -2.13 12.46
CA VAL A 87 3.67 -2.75 11.75
C VAL A 87 3.43 -4.24 11.64
N LEU A 88 3.41 -4.74 10.42
CA LEU A 88 3.28 -6.16 10.08
C LEU A 88 4.53 -6.62 9.34
N GLU A 89 4.94 -7.86 9.56
CA GLU A 89 5.95 -8.52 8.74
C GLU A 89 5.38 -9.75 8.06
N ARG A 90 5.61 -9.85 6.76
CA ARG A 90 5.42 -11.09 5.99
C ARG A 90 6.75 -11.84 5.96
N ALA A 91 6.76 -13.05 6.51
CA ALA A 91 7.95 -13.90 6.49
C ALA A 91 8.33 -14.30 5.04
N PRO A 92 9.63 -14.41 4.71
CA PRO A 92 10.06 -14.85 3.39
C PRO A 92 9.83 -16.35 3.18
N GLY A 93 9.32 -16.73 2.01
CA GLY A 93 9.43 -18.09 1.47
C GLY A 93 10.77 -18.34 0.76
N LYS A 94 10.92 -19.53 0.15
CA LYS A 94 12.11 -19.86 -0.64
C LYS A 94 12.27 -18.90 -1.83
N GLY A 95 13.38 -18.17 -1.85
CA GLY A 95 13.69 -17.18 -2.90
C GLY A 95 12.93 -15.87 -2.78
N GLU A 96 12.26 -15.61 -1.65
CA GLU A 96 11.57 -14.36 -1.38
C GLU A 96 12.31 -13.55 -0.31
N ARG A 97 12.04 -12.25 -0.26
CA ARG A 97 12.51 -11.33 0.77
C ARG A 97 11.45 -11.14 1.86
N LEU A 98 11.90 -10.80 3.06
CA LEU A 98 11.00 -10.32 4.11
C LEU A 98 10.35 -9.02 3.63
N VAL A 99 9.06 -8.85 3.91
CA VAL A 99 8.36 -7.58 3.66
C VAL A 99 7.84 -7.04 4.98
N ARG A 100 8.17 -5.78 5.26
CA ARG A 100 7.63 -5.04 6.40
C ARG A 100 6.66 -4.00 5.89
N LEU A 101 5.46 -4.00 6.45
CA LEU A 101 4.43 -3.00 6.15
C LEU A 101 4.23 -2.13 7.38
N SER A 102 4.34 -0.82 7.19
CA SER A 102 4.01 0.21 8.17
C SER A 102 2.72 0.87 7.73
N LEU A 103 1.60 0.55 8.37
CA LEU A 103 0.28 1.06 8.03
C LEU A 103 -0.14 2.16 9.01
N HIS A 104 -0.61 3.27 8.46
CA HIS A 104 -1.10 4.43 9.19
C HIS A 104 -2.62 4.54 8.97
N ALA A 105 -3.40 4.29 10.02
CA ALA A 105 -4.84 4.51 10.02
C ALA A 105 -5.12 5.98 10.29
N TYR A 106 -5.42 6.75 9.25
CA TYR A 106 -5.83 8.15 9.39
C TYR A 106 -7.33 8.22 9.64
N ALA A 107 -7.74 9.07 10.57
CA ALA A 107 -9.14 9.39 10.77
C ALA A 107 -9.75 9.91 9.44
N GLY A 108 -10.93 9.44 9.09
CA GLY A 108 -11.57 9.75 7.79
C GLY A 108 -11.93 11.22 7.64
N ASP A 109 -12.27 11.87 8.75
CA ASP A 109 -12.48 13.32 8.87
C ASP A 109 -11.18 14.13 8.73
N GLN A 110 -10.02 13.45 8.76
CA GLN A 110 -8.67 14.01 8.60
C GLN A 110 -7.99 13.51 7.31
N ILE A 111 -8.78 13.07 6.31
CA ILE A 111 -8.24 12.56 5.02
C ILE A 111 -7.36 13.58 4.28
N ASP A 112 -7.57 14.87 4.49
CA ASP A 112 -6.73 15.92 3.91
C ASP A 112 -5.30 15.88 4.46
N THR A 113 -5.14 15.64 5.77
CA THR A 113 -3.82 15.41 6.39
C THR A 113 -3.19 14.13 5.86
N ALA A 114 -3.99 13.06 5.71
CA ALA A 114 -3.50 11.81 5.13
C ALA A 114 -2.93 12.03 3.72
N LEU A 115 -3.65 12.82 2.90
CA LEU A 115 -3.24 13.15 1.53
C LEU A 115 -1.93 13.94 1.51
N GLU A 116 -1.80 14.97 2.34
CA GLU A 116 -0.57 15.76 2.44
C GLU A 116 0.63 14.91 2.88
N ASP A 117 0.45 14.06 3.89
CA ASP A 117 1.51 13.20 4.41
C ASP A 117 1.91 12.13 3.38
N PHE A 118 0.94 11.52 2.70
CA PHE A 118 1.18 10.59 1.59
C PHE A 118 1.96 11.24 0.44
N LEU A 119 1.56 12.43 -0.01
CA LEU A 119 2.24 13.12 -1.09
C LEU A 119 3.65 13.59 -0.69
N ARG A 120 3.85 14.00 0.58
CA ARG A 120 5.17 14.31 1.12
C ARG A 120 6.06 13.05 1.15
N ALA A 121 5.52 11.91 1.58
CA ALA A 121 6.22 10.63 1.57
C ALA A 121 6.63 10.23 0.14
N ALA A 122 5.70 10.32 -0.82
CA ALA A 122 5.93 10.07 -2.23
C ALA A 122 7.00 11.02 -2.82
N GLY A 123 7.01 12.29 -2.43
CA GLY A 123 8.00 13.29 -2.83
C GLY A 123 9.37 13.16 -2.16
N GLY A 124 9.66 12.07 -1.44
CA GLY A 124 10.95 11.84 -0.77
C GLY A 124 10.97 12.15 0.72
N GLY A 125 9.80 12.22 1.37
CA GLY A 125 9.68 12.28 2.83
C GLY A 125 9.82 10.92 3.51
N SER A 126 9.76 9.82 2.76
CA SER A 126 9.83 8.45 3.28
C SER A 126 11.16 7.76 2.94
N SER A 127 11.60 6.88 3.84
CA SER A 127 12.69 5.93 3.62
C SER A 127 12.24 4.57 3.10
N ALA A 128 10.93 4.34 2.95
CA ALA A 128 10.38 3.09 2.44
C ALA A 128 10.77 2.85 0.98
N ASP A 129 10.79 1.57 0.58
CA ASP A 129 11.03 1.19 -0.82
C ASP A 129 9.81 1.42 -1.70
N LEU A 130 8.60 1.43 -1.10
CA LEU A 130 7.33 1.67 -1.77
C LEU A 130 6.36 2.42 -0.85
N VAL A 131 5.68 3.43 -1.40
CA VAL A 131 4.64 4.18 -0.71
C VAL A 131 3.28 3.84 -1.30
N VAL A 132 2.27 3.61 -0.45
CA VAL A 132 0.95 3.13 -0.88
C VAL A 132 -0.16 3.98 -0.27
N TRP A 133 -1.11 4.39 -1.11
CA TRP A 133 -2.40 4.92 -0.67
C TRP A 133 -3.47 3.84 -0.84
N ALA A 134 -4.30 3.62 0.18
CA ALA A 134 -5.39 2.66 0.13
C ALA A 134 -6.65 3.22 0.80
N GLY A 135 -7.61 3.69 0.01
CA GLY A 135 -8.85 4.27 0.51
C GLY A 135 -9.56 5.11 -0.55
N HIS A 136 -10.41 6.04 -0.10
CA HIS A 136 -11.09 7.00 -0.98
C HIS A 136 -10.08 7.85 -1.75
N ASP A 137 -10.39 8.19 -3.01
CA ASP A 137 -9.55 9.10 -3.80
C ASP A 137 -9.90 10.54 -3.42
N ARG A 138 -9.13 11.13 -2.51
CA ARG A 138 -9.42 12.48 -2.03
C ARG A 138 -9.27 13.55 -3.12
N LEU A 139 -8.47 13.30 -4.16
CA LEU A 139 -8.29 14.23 -5.27
C LEU A 139 -9.50 14.24 -6.23
N MET A 140 -10.48 13.35 -6.04
CA MET A 140 -11.79 13.45 -6.70
C MET A 140 -12.67 14.57 -6.11
N ASP A 141 -12.40 14.97 -4.86
CA ASP A 141 -13.28 15.90 -4.13
C ASP A 141 -12.73 17.32 -4.04
N ARG A 142 -11.42 17.49 -4.29
CA ARG A 142 -10.71 18.75 -4.09
C ARG A 142 -9.46 18.84 -4.94
N GLU A 143 -9.00 20.08 -5.11
CA GLU A 143 -7.70 20.38 -5.71
C GLU A 143 -6.55 19.82 -4.86
N PRO A 144 -5.44 19.41 -5.51
CA PRO A 144 -4.26 18.89 -4.81
C PRO A 144 -3.60 19.95 -3.93
N PRO A 145 -3.08 19.57 -2.74
CA PRO A 145 -2.28 20.48 -1.94
C PRO A 145 -0.95 20.79 -2.65
N LEU A 146 -0.39 21.97 -2.37
CA LEU A 146 0.95 22.33 -2.85
C LEU A 146 2.00 21.62 -2.00
N ILE A 147 2.69 20.66 -2.61
CA ILE A 147 3.76 19.88 -1.96
C ILE A 147 5.08 20.14 -2.69
N GLN A 148 6.12 20.43 -1.92
CA GLN A 148 7.49 20.53 -2.43
C GLN A 148 8.19 19.18 -2.24
N PRO A 149 8.80 18.60 -3.29
CA PRO A 149 9.63 17.42 -3.14
C PRO A 149 10.78 17.64 -2.16
N SER A 150 11.16 16.59 -1.46
CA SER A 150 12.30 16.58 -0.55
C SER A 150 13.60 16.83 -1.31
N THR A 151 14.52 17.55 -0.67
CA THR A 151 15.89 17.75 -1.17
C THR A 151 16.87 16.71 -0.61
N HIS A 152 16.43 15.86 0.32
CA HIS A 152 17.28 14.92 1.06
C HIS A 152 17.22 13.50 0.54
N LEU A 153 16.04 13.02 0.15
CA LEU A 153 15.82 11.67 -0.37
C LEU A 153 15.12 11.76 -1.73
N PRO A 154 15.37 10.81 -2.64
CA PRO A 154 14.67 10.77 -3.92
C PRO A 154 13.18 10.49 -3.72
N PRO A 155 12.31 10.95 -4.65
CA PRO A 155 10.92 10.53 -4.72
C PRO A 155 10.78 9.00 -4.74
N ARG A 156 9.69 8.50 -4.16
CA ARG A 156 9.44 7.07 -3.98
C ARG A 156 8.52 6.52 -5.05
N PRO A 157 8.71 5.25 -5.46
CA PRO A 157 7.71 4.58 -6.26
C PRO A 157 6.39 4.46 -5.49
N VAL A 158 5.27 4.57 -6.21
CA VAL A 158 3.94 4.71 -5.61
C VAL A 158 2.96 3.68 -6.15
N VAL A 159 2.14 3.12 -5.26
CA VAL A 159 0.89 2.44 -5.63
C VAL A 159 -0.29 3.22 -5.05
N VAL A 160 -1.32 3.48 -5.85
CA VAL A 160 -2.56 4.10 -5.37
C VAL A 160 -3.74 3.18 -5.62
N LEU A 161 -4.26 2.59 -4.55
CA LEU A 161 -5.48 1.81 -4.52
C LEU A 161 -6.64 2.74 -4.11
N ALA A 162 -7.24 3.38 -5.10
CA ALA A 162 -8.40 4.25 -4.93
C ALA A 162 -9.24 4.26 -6.22
N CYS A 163 -10.34 5.00 -6.28
CA CYS A 163 -11.13 5.14 -7.50
C CYS A 163 -10.43 6.06 -8.52
N MET A 164 -10.23 5.59 -9.76
CA MET A 164 -9.73 6.43 -10.86
C MET A 164 -8.38 7.14 -10.59
N SER A 165 -7.50 6.54 -9.80
CA SER A 165 -6.27 7.21 -9.34
C SER A 165 -5.29 7.55 -10.44
N GLU A 166 -5.34 6.87 -11.60
CA GLU A 166 -4.57 7.25 -12.79
C GLU A 166 -4.93 8.66 -13.27
N GLN A 167 -6.21 9.04 -13.20
CA GLN A 167 -6.70 10.34 -13.62
C GLN A 167 -6.36 11.44 -12.60
N TYR A 168 -6.53 11.17 -11.30
CA TYR A 168 -6.44 12.19 -10.26
C TYR A 168 -5.06 12.27 -9.60
N PHE A 169 -4.51 11.14 -9.13
CA PHE A 169 -3.16 11.11 -8.55
C PHE A 169 -2.06 11.17 -9.61
N GLY A 170 -2.27 10.62 -10.81
CA GLY A 170 -1.25 10.54 -11.86
C GLY A 170 -0.51 11.86 -12.13
N PRO A 171 -1.21 12.97 -12.44
CA PRO A 171 -0.57 14.27 -12.69
C PRO A 171 0.18 14.83 -11.47
N VAL A 172 -0.33 14.61 -10.26
CA VAL A 172 0.30 15.07 -9.01
C VAL A 172 1.58 14.29 -8.73
N LEU A 173 1.55 12.96 -8.90
CA LEU A 173 2.73 12.12 -8.74
C LEU A 173 3.81 12.48 -9.77
N GLN A 174 3.41 12.78 -11.00
CA GLN A 174 4.32 13.25 -12.05
C GLN A 174 5.00 14.57 -11.68
N SER A 175 4.26 15.54 -11.14
CA SER A 175 4.83 16.84 -10.73
C SER A 175 5.80 16.71 -9.54
N LEU A 176 5.59 15.70 -8.69
CA LEU A 176 6.50 15.36 -7.59
C LEU A 176 7.71 14.52 -8.02
N GLY A 177 7.75 14.05 -9.26
CA GLY A 177 8.76 13.10 -9.73
C GLY A 177 8.64 11.71 -9.11
N ALA A 178 7.51 11.39 -8.46
CA ALA A 178 7.24 10.11 -7.81
C ALA A 178 6.74 9.09 -8.85
N PRO A 179 7.50 8.03 -9.18
CA PRO A 179 7.13 7.12 -10.26
C PRO A 179 5.93 6.24 -9.88
N PRO A 180 4.79 6.32 -10.60
CA PRO A 180 3.67 5.42 -10.35
C PRO A 180 4.02 3.99 -10.81
N VAL A 181 3.84 3.03 -9.91
CA VAL A 181 4.04 1.60 -10.15
C VAL A 181 2.73 0.91 -10.53
N VAL A 182 1.65 1.18 -9.77
CA VAL A 182 0.29 0.77 -10.12
C VAL A 182 -0.70 1.85 -9.69
N LEU A 183 -1.58 2.24 -10.61
CA LEU A 183 -2.73 3.11 -10.38
C LEU A 183 -4.01 2.38 -10.83
N THR A 184 -5.16 3.00 -10.65
CA THR A 184 -6.46 2.47 -11.06
C THR A 184 -7.14 3.37 -12.08
N ARG A 185 -7.96 2.79 -12.94
CA ARG A 185 -8.60 3.45 -14.08
C ARG A 185 -10.11 3.59 -13.95
N THR A 186 -10.69 2.90 -12.97
CA THR A 186 -12.15 2.84 -12.76
C THR A 186 -12.46 3.02 -11.29
N LEU A 187 -13.75 3.13 -10.97
CA LEU A 187 -14.21 2.91 -9.61
C LEU A 187 -13.85 1.49 -9.16
N MET A 188 -13.42 1.34 -7.90
CA MET A 188 -12.96 0.06 -7.36
C MET A 188 -13.02 0.05 -5.83
N ALA A 189 -12.99 -1.14 -5.23
CA ALA A 189 -12.95 -1.33 -3.78
C ALA A 189 -11.50 -1.43 -3.26
N PRO A 190 -10.97 -0.43 -2.53
CA PRO A 190 -9.56 -0.38 -2.11
C PRO A 190 -9.31 -1.18 -0.82
N GLU A 191 -9.56 -2.49 -0.86
CA GLU A 191 -9.56 -3.36 0.32
C GLU A 191 -8.23 -4.10 0.54
N ALA A 192 -8.03 -4.63 1.75
CA ALA A 192 -6.74 -5.12 2.25
C ALA A 192 -6.19 -6.35 1.53
N TYR A 193 -7.01 -7.13 0.81
CA TYR A 193 -6.50 -8.24 0.01
C TYR A 193 -5.58 -7.77 -1.12
N LEU A 194 -5.68 -6.51 -1.53
CA LEU A 194 -4.75 -5.89 -2.48
C LEU A 194 -3.40 -5.62 -1.83
N LEU A 195 -3.38 -5.19 -0.57
CA LEU A 195 -2.14 -5.00 0.20
C LEU A 195 -1.43 -6.35 0.43
N GLU A 196 -2.18 -7.42 0.71
CA GLU A 196 -1.64 -8.78 0.83
C GLU A 196 -0.99 -9.24 -0.49
N ALA A 197 -1.70 -9.05 -1.62
CA ALA A 197 -1.21 -9.41 -2.95
C ALA A 197 0.02 -8.60 -3.35
N LEU A 198 0.01 -7.29 -3.06
CA LEU A 198 1.13 -6.38 -3.29
C LEU A 198 2.37 -6.82 -2.51
N ALA A 199 2.24 -7.05 -1.20
CA ALA A 199 3.35 -7.51 -0.35
C ALA A 199 3.91 -8.86 -0.80
N SER A 200 3.03 -9.80 -1.17
CA SER A 200 3.46 -11.12 -1.66
C SER A 200 4.23 -11.02 -2.98
N SER A 201 3.80 -10.16 -3.89
CA SER A 201 4.49 -9.94 -5.17
C SER A 201 5.82 -9.19 -4.97
N ALA A 202 5.85 -8.17 -4.10
CA ALA A 202 7.06 -7.42 -3.77
C ALA A 202 8.13 -8.28 -3.09
N ALA A 203 7.71 -9.24 -2.25
CA ALA A 203 8.59 -10.22 -1.61
C ALA A 203 9.37 -11.04 -2.64
N ARG A 204 8.69 -11.45 -3.72
CA ARG A 204 9.24 -12.35 -4.73
C ARG A 204 9.98 -11.63 -5.86
N TYR A 205 9.47 -10.50 -6.31
CA TYR A 205 9.94 -9.85 -7.53
C TYR A 205 10.65 -8.52 -7.27
N GLY A 206 10.12 -7.68 -6.37
CA GLY A 206 10.57 -6.30 -6.28
C GLY A 206 9.44 -5.33 -5.96
N PRO A 207 9.69 -4.26 -5.17
CA PRO A 207 8.72 -3.18 -4.99
C PRO A 207 8.51 -2.34 -6.27
N THR A 208 9.38 -2.48 -7.27
CA THR A 208 9.34 -1.71 -8.53
C THR A 208 8.95 -2.56 -9.75
N GLU A 209 8.70 -3.85 -9.58
CA GLU A 209 8.36 -4.78 -10.66
C GLU A 209 6.88 -4.65 -11.07
N SER A 210 6.54 -3.50 -11.65
CA SER A 210 5.17 -3.06 -11.94
C SER A 210 4.30 -4.10 -12.66
N GLN A 211 4.85 -4.85 -13.61
CA GLN A 211 4.11 -5.92 -14.30
C GLN A 211 3.71 -7.04 -13.33
N HIS A 212 4.62 -7.49 -12.47
CA HIS A 212 4.35 -8.54 -11.47
C HIS A 212 3.40 -8.05 -10.38
N LEU A 213 3.58 -6.81 -9.91
CA LEU A 213 2.70 -6.21 -8.91
C LEU A 213 1.28 -6.05 -9.45
N ARG A 214 1.13 -5.54 -10.68
CA ARG A 214 -0.16 -5.40 -11.35
C ARG A 214 -0.86 -6.74 -11.53
N THR A 215 -0.17 -7.76 -12.03
CA THR A 215 -0.77 -9.10 -12.20
C THR A 215 -1.30 -9.63 -10.87
N ALA A 216 -0.54 -9.53 -9.79
CA ALA A 216 -0.98 -9.97 -8.46
C ALA A 216 -2.23 -9.21 -7.98
N LEU A 217 -2.30 -7.89 -8.21
CA LEU A 217 -3.46 -7.08 -7.86
C LEU A 217 -4.70 -7.45 -8.70
N VAL A 218 -4.52 -7.67 -10.00
CA VAL A 218 -5.61 -8.11 -10.91
C VAL A 218 -6.18 -9.47 -10.47
N ASP A 219 -5.31 -10.43 -10.18
CA ASP A 219 -5.72 -11.78 -9.77
C ASP A 219 -6.46 -11.75 -8.43
N ALA A 220 -5.94 -10.98 -7.46
CA ALA A 220 -6.58 -10.81 -6.16
C ALA A 220 -7.93 -10.11 -6.30
N TYR A 221 -8.02 -9.04 -7.08
CA TYR A 221 -9.25 -8.29 -7.29
C TYR A 221 -10.32 -9.15 -7.99
N ALA A 222 -9.96 -9.88 -9.05
CA ALA A 222 -10.87 -10.81 -9.73
C ALA A 222 -11.47 -11.84 -8.77
N ARG A 223 -10.62 -12.43 -7.91
CA ARG A 223 -11.01 -13.43 -6.92
C ARG A 223 -11.98 -12.86 -5.89
N TYR A 224 -11.64 -11.74 -5.26
CA TYR A 224 -12.44 -11.19 -4.15
C TYR A 224 -13.72 -10.51 -4.63
N GLN A 225 -13.67 -9.80 -5.76
CA GLN A 225 -14.84 -9.15 -6.34
C GLN A 225 -15.70 -10.09 -7.19
N ARG A 226 -15.23 -11.33 -7.40
CA ARG A 226 -15.94 -12.38 -8.15
C ARG A 226 -16.28 -11.96 -9.58
N ILE A 227 -15.33 -11.30 -10.23
CA ILE A 227 -15.42 -10.84 -11.62
C ILE A 227 -14.39 -11.56 -12.51
N THR A 228 -14.57 -11.46 -13.82
CA THR A 228 -13.61 -12.05 -14.77
C THR A 228 -12.24 -11.37 -14.67
N LEU A 229 -11.15 -12.09 -14.97
CA LEU A 229 -9.81 -11.52 -15.07
C LEU A 229 -9.74 -10.35 -16.06
N ARG A 230 -10.51 -10.40 -17.15
CA ARG A 230 -10.60 -9.29 -18.12
C ARG A 230 -11.17 -8.03 -17.47
N ALA A 231 -12.26 -8.16 -16.72
CA ALA A 231 -12.88 -7.02 -16.02
C ALA A 231 -11.98 -6.50 -14.90
N ALA A 232 -11.34 -7.37 -14.12
CA ALA A 232 -10.37 -6.95 -13.12
C ALA A 232 -9.16 -6.24 -13.76
N SER A 233 -8.67 -6.74 -14.89
CA SER A 233 -7.54 -6.12 -15.61
C SER A 233 -7.87 -4.71 -16.10
N SER A 234 -9.12 -4.38 -16.43
CA SER A 234 -9.46 -3.00 -16.80
C SER A 234 -9.44 -2.01 -15.64
N VAL A 235 -9.43 -2.49 -14.39
CA VAL A 235 -9.37 -1.63 -13.19
C VAL A 235 -7.99 -1.04 -12.98
N PHE A 236 -6.91 -1.75 -13.35
CA PHE A 236 -5.53 -1.35 -13.03
C PHE A 236 -4.79 -0.80 -14.26
N SER A 237 -4.07 0.31 -14.07
CA SER A 237 -3.23 0.94 -15.09
C SER A 237 -2.20 -0.03 -15.66
N ARG A 238 -1.80 0.15 -16.92
CA ARG A 238 -0.79 -0.70 -17.55
C ARG A 238 0.60 -0.10 -17.30
N PRO A 239 1.64 -0.93 -17.05
CA PRO A 239 3.00 -0.44 -16.96
C PRO A 239 3.40 0.28 -18.25
N GLY A 240 3.96 1.48 -18.14
CA GLY A 240 4.50 2.20 -19.30
C GLY A 240 3.48 2.97 -20.16
N ASP A 241 2.19 2.97 -19.81
CA ASP A 241 1.21 3.89 -20.42
C ASP A 241 1.50 5.33 -19.93
N ARG A 242 2.49 5.99 -20.54
CA ARG A 242 2.68 7.44 -20.43
C ARG A 242 1.77 8.10 -21.46
N LYS A 243 0.69 8.75 -20.99
CA LYS A 243 0.01 9.78 -21.79
C LYS A 243 0.72 11.11 -21.62
#